data_AF-A0AAD5U404-F1
#
_entry.id   AF-A0AAD5U404-F1
#
_cell.length_a   1.000
_cell.length_b   1.000
_cell.length_c   1.000
_cell.angle_alpha   90.00
_cell.angle_beta   90.00
_cell.angle_gamma   90.00
#
_symmetry.space_group_name_H-M   'P 1'
#
loop_
_entity.id
_entity.type
_entity.pdbx_description
1 polymer ?
#
loop_
_entity_poly.entity_id
_entity_poly.type
_entity_poly.pdbx_seq_one_letter_code
_entity_poly.pdbx_strand_id
1 'polypeptide(L)'
;MNSAIKCWEQLDFNHCENNKSKLNSSWGLMKDTYGQQNRTVDHDPDPCFKHCKVLKLLYPKGSANPGKKEEGLIRGGMGAYCKPVNLRNAKYCIKGLFGSISDDKPPKASGGAASLESFSTRLMFRENGGGEIYLYVNKDAQHPDFCDKITHYNSTYGYSIGRNSFYFQPGKWCKVRQEVTLNNTEGDNFNCDGSIKLYFDDKLGMEKITRLLLTNTRTSKDFD
;
A
#
# COMPACT_ATOMS: atom_id res chain seq x y z
N MET A 1 26.39 -5.72 -9.39
CA MET A 1 25.20 -5.29 -8.62
C MET A 1 24.19 -4.74 -9.61
N ASN A 2 23.06 -5.42 -9.85
CA ASN A 2 22.03 -4.87 -10.72
C ASN A 2 21.29 -3.77 -9.95
N SER A 3 21.50 -2.51 -10.36
CA SER A 3 20.73 -1.37 -9.85
C SER A 3 19.25 -1.60 -10.11
N ALA A 4 18.40 -1.37 -9.11
CA ALA A 4 16.96 -1.41 -9.30
C ALA A 4 16.56 -0.39 -10.39
N ILE A 5 15.81 -0.85 -11.39
CA ILE A 5 15.29 0.04 -12.44
C ILE A 5 14.12 0.82 -11.85
N LYS A 6 14.22 2.15 -11.91
CA LYS A 6 13.16 3.06 -11.49
C LYS A 6 12.11 3.13 -12.60
N CYS A 7 10.97 2.48 -12.38
CA CYS A 7 9.91 2.39 -13.41
C CYS A 7 8.93 3.56 -13.40
N TRP A 8 8.71 4.22 -12.27
CA TRP A 8 7.86 5.42 -12.15
C TRP A 8 8.17 6.18 -10.87
N GLU A 9 7.87 7.47 -10.92
CA GLU A 9 7.94 8.36 -9.77
C GLU A 9 7.02 9.56 -9.99
N GLN A 10 6.32 9.97 -8.94
CA GLN A 10 5.75 11.30 -8.84
C GLN A 10 6.67 12.14 -7.95
N LEU A 11 7.48 12.99 -8.56
CA LEU A 11 8.35 13.92 -7.81
C LEU A 11 7.68 15.23 -7.46
N ASP A 12 6.71 15.65 -8.28
CA ASP A 12 6.34 17.05 -8.30
C ASP A 12 4.84 17.26 -8.39
N PHE A 13 4.26 17.80 -7.31
CA PHE A 13 2.88 18.30 -7.33
C PHE A 13 2.80 19.76 -7.79
N ASN A 14 3.91 20.46 -8.03
CA ASN A 14 3.92 21.86 -8.49
C ASN A 14 3.15 22.01 -9.79
N HIS A 15 3.26 21.02 -10.69
CA HIS A 15 2.54 20.93 -11.96
C HIS A 15 1.13 20.30 -11.85
N CYS A 16 0.82 19.70 -10.71
CA CYS A 16 -0.54 19.29 -10.34
C CYS A 16 -1.25 20.53 -9.76
N GLU A 17 -1.75 21.42 -10.62
CA GLU A 17 -2.79 22.36 -10.19
C GLU A 17 -3.95 21.57 -9.54
N ASN A 18 -4.83 22.21 -8.75
CA ASN A 18 -6.06 21.59 -8.19
C ASN A 18 -7.05 21.04 -9.27
N ASN A 19 -6.57 20.91 -10.50
CA ASN A 19 -7.20 20.24 -11.61
C ASN A 19 -7.17 18.72 -11.42
N LYS A 20 -8.33 18.18 -11.02
CA LYS A 20 -8.59 16.75 -10.84
C LYS A 20 -8.14 15.91 -12.04
N SER A 21 -8.24 16.40 -13.27
CA SER A 21 -7.85 15.62 -14.47
C SER A 21 -6.33 15.42 -14.54
N LYS A 22 -5.53 16.41 -14.13
CA LYS A 22 -4.06 16.32 -14.11
C LYS A 22 -3.54 15.41 -12.98
N LEU A 23 -4.18 15.42 -11.82
CA LEU A 23 -3.89 14.46 -10.74
C LEU A 23 -4.20 13.03 -11.17
N ASN A 24 -5.37 12.83 -11.81
CA ASN A 24 -5.78 11.50 -12.25
C ASN A 24 -4.85 10.94 -13.34
N SER A 25 -4.41 11.76 -14.30
CA SER A 25 -3.52 11.33 -15.39
C SER A 25 -2.07 11.11 -14.93
N SER A 26 -1.54 11.97 -14.06
CA SER A 26 -0.15 11.84 -13.55
C SER A 26 0.05 10.60 -12.65
N TRP A 27 -0.95 10.26 -11.84
CA TRP A 27 -0.88 9.12 -10.92
C TRP A 27 -1.28 7.79 -11.55
N GLY A 28 -1.77 7.79 -12.79
CA GLY A 28 -2.38 6.59 -13.39
C GLY A 28 -3.55 6.09 -12.56
N LEU A 29 -4.40 7.01 -12.06
CA LEU A 29 -5.53 6.68 -11.20
C LEU A 29 -6.52 5.82 -11.98
N MET A 30 -6.66 4.55 -11.60
CA MET A 30 -7.62 3.63 -12.21
C MET A 30 -9.00 3.79 -11.61
N LYS A 31 -9.07 3.98 -10.30
CA LYS A 31 -10.33 4.05 -9.57
C LYS A 31 -10.20 4.94 -8.35
N ASP A 32 -11.03 5.96 -8.32
CA ASP A 32 -11.26 6.79 -7.13
C ASP A 32 -12.38 6.18 -6.29
N THR A 33 -12.09 5.78 -5.06
CA THR A 33 -13.06 5.04 -4.25
C THR A 33 -13.85 5.93 -3.30
N TYR A 34 -13.20 6.93 -2.68
CA TYR A 34 -13.83 7.90 -1.78
C TYR A 34 -12.86 9.04 -1.42
N GLY A 35 -13.41 10.11 -0.83
CA GLY A 35 -12.62 11.16 -0.17
C GLY A 35 -12.06 12.21 -1.12
N GLN A 36 -12.66 12.37 -2.29
CA GLN A 36 -12.26 13.40 -3.27
C GLN A 36 -12.33 14.81 -2.71
N GLN A 37 -13.31 15.08 -1.84
CA GLN A 37 -13.50 16.36 -1.16
C GLN A 37 -12.46 16.60 -0.05
N ASN A 38 -11.74 15.56 0.39
CA ASN A 38 -10.77 15.63 1.47
C ASN A 38 -9.33 15.76 0.98
N ARG A 39 -9.10 15.90 -0.33
CA ARG A 39 -7.74 16.01 -0.89
C ARG A 39 -7.55 17.33 -1.62
N THR A 40 -6.44 17.99 -1.36
CA THR A 40 -6.02 19.21 -2.05
C THR A 40 -4.53 19.15 -2.35
N VAL A 41 -4.08 19.88 -3.35
CA VAL A 41 -2.64 20.16 -3.51
C VAL A 41 -2.38 21.49 -2.80
N ASP A 42 -1.45 21.48 -1.86
CA ASP A 42 -1.11 22.62 -1.00
C ASP A 42 0.41 22.83 -0.99
N HIS A 43 0.89 23.97 -0.48
CA HIS A 43 2.32 24.18 -0.26
C HIS A 43 2.86 23.22 0.80
N ASP A 44 4.12 22.81 0.66
CA ASP A 44 4.80 22.08 1.71
C ASP A 44 4.81 22.94 2.99
N PRO A 45 4.34 22.40 4.14
CA PRO A 45 4.34 23.14 5.40
C PRO A 45 5.75 23.41 5.94
N ASP A 46 6.78 22.72 5.44
CA ASP A 46 8.17 22.99 5.80
C ASP A 46 8.66 24.30 5.12
N PRO A 47 9.09 25.31 5.89
CA PRO A 47 9.58 26.58 5.35
C PRO A 47 10.74 26.44 4.34
N CYS A 48 11.56 25.39 4.48
CA CYS A 48 12.66 25.09 3.56
C CYS A 48 12.15 24.62 2.19
N PHE A 49 10.92 24.11 2.12
CA PHE A 49 10.29 23.58 0.90
C PHE A 49 9.06 24.38 0.50
N LYS A 50 8.91 25.63 0.93
CA LYS A 50 7.73 26.49 0.67
C LYS A 50 7.32 26.64 -0.81
N HIS A 51 8.24 26.43 -1.74
CA HIS A 51 7.99 26.47 -3.18
C HIS A 51 7.54 25.12 -3.77
N CYS A 52 7.68 24.04 -3.00
CA CYS A 52 7.19 22.71 -3.32
C CYS A 52 5.73 22.59 -2.92
N LYS A 53 4.99 21.77 -3.66
CA LYS A 53 3.62 21.37 -3.34
C LYS A 53 3.56 19.92 -2.91
N VAL A 54 2.57 19.61 -2.10
CA VAL A 54 2.30 18.27 -1.55
C VAL A 54 0.82 17.94 -1.65
N LEU A 55 0.49 16.65 -1.69
CA LEU A 55 -0.90 16.20 -1.52
C LEU A 55 -1.27 16.27 -0.04
N LYS A 56 -2.23 17.13 0.28
CA LYS A 56 -2.79 17.29 1.62
C LYS A 56 -4.09 16.50 1.72
N LEU A 57 -4.19 15.70 2.79
CA LEU A 57 -5.39 14.91 3.10
C LEU A 57 -6.02 15.40 4.41
N LEU A 58 -7.32 15.69 4.36
CA LEU A 58 -8.11 16.11 5.50
C LEU A 58 -8.77 14.92 6.18
N TYR A 59 -8.59 14.82 7.49
CA TYR A 59 -9.30 13.88 8.36
C TYR A 59 -10.10 14.70 9.38
N PRO A 60 -11.38 15.03 9.11
CA PRO A 60 -12.20 15.78 10.06
C PRO A 60 -12.30 15.08 11.42
N LYS A 61 -12.50 15.85 12.50
CA LYS A 61 -12.69 15.28 13.84
C LYS A 61 -13.88 14.30 13.84
N GLY A 62 -13.67 13.10 14.39
CA GLY A 62 -14.68 12.04 14.41
C GLY A 62 -14.83 11.29 13.08
N SER A 63 -13.98 11.57 12.09
CA SER A 63 -14.05 10.87 10.82
C SER A 63 -13.44 9.47 10.87
N ALA A 64 -13.94 8.58 10.01
CA ALA A 64 -13.47 7.22 9.87
C ALA A 64 -13.48 6.75 8.40
N ASN A 65 -13.03 5.52 8.18
CA ASN A 65 -13.10 4.86 6.88
C ASN A 65 -14.57 4.63 6.46
N PRO A 66 -14.87 4.56 5.15
CA PRO A 66 -16.25 4.43 4.65
C PRO A 66 -16.90 3.06 4.88
N GLY A 67 -16.25 2.16 5.64
CA GLY A 67 -16.68 0.77 5.83
C GLY A 67 -17.97 0.62 6.63
N LYS A 68 -18.39 1.66 7.35
CA LYS A 68 -19.69 1.73 8.00
C LYS A 68 -20.60 2.64 7.17
N LYS A 69 -21.64 2.07 6.57
CA LYS A 69 -22.79 2.83 6.06
C LYS A 69 -23.70 3.25 7.23
N GLU A 70 -23.12 3.80 8.30
CA GLU A 70 -23.91 4.42 9.36
C GLU A 70 -24.14 5.88 8.95
N GLU A 71 -25.41 6.27 8.92
CA GLU A 71 -25.84 7.63 8.64
C GLU A 71 -25.19 8.58 9.66
N GLY A 72 -24.59 9.68 9.19
CA GLY A 72 -23.89 10.65 10.06
C GLY A 72 -22.38 10.42 10.25
N LEU A 73 -21.79 9.33 9.76
CA LEU A 73 -20.33 9.17 9.80
C LEU A 73 -19.63 10.15 8.84
N ILE A 74 -18.76 10.99 9.41
CA ILE A 74 -17.93 11.90 8.64
C ILE A 74 -16.80 11.08 7.98
N ARG A 75 -16.62 11.22 6.68
CA ARG A 75 -15.56 10.51 5.95
C ARG A 75 -14.26 11.30 5.99
N GLY A 76 -13.16 10.65 6.37
CA GLY A 76 -11.82 11.23 6.41
C GLY A 76 -10.90 10.64 5.35
N GLY A 77 -9.87 11.40 4.97
CA GLY A 77 -8.85 10.98 4.02
C GLY A 77 -9.41 10.65 2.64
N MET A 78 -8.67 9.82 1.89
CA MET A 78 -9.05 9.32 0.57
C MET A 78 -8.66 7.85 0.39
N GLY A 79 -9.29 7.21 -0.60
CA GLY A 79 -8.85 5.91 -1.09
C GLY A 79 -8.91 5.87 -2.61
N ALA A 80 -7.87 5.35 -3.24
CA ALA A 80 -7.85 5.14 -4.68
C ALA A 80 -6.91 3.98 -5.07
N TYR A 81 -7.11 3.47 -6.28
CA TYR A 81 -6.22 2.51 -6.93
C TYR A 81 -5.51 3.19 -8.09
N CYS A 82 -4.19 3.03 -8.15
CA CYS A 82 -3.33 3.60 -9.17
C CYS A 82 -2.56 2.48 -9.88
N LYS A 83 -2.38 2.59 -11.19
CA LYS A 83 -1.51 1.73 -11.99
C LYS A 83 -0.58 2.58 -12.85
N PRO A 84 0.39 3.25 -12.22
CA PRO A 84 1.33 4.09 -12.94
C PRO A 84 2.38 3.28 -13.73
N VAL A 85 2.50 1.97 -13.43
CA VAL A 85 3.46 1.04 -14.06
C VAL A 85 2.80 -0.30 -14.36
N ASN A 86 3.28 -0.97 -15.41
CA ASN A 86 2.91 -2.36 -15.69
C ASN A 86 3.75 -3.31 -14.81
N LEU A 87 3.07 -4.06 -13.94
CA LEU A 87 3.69 -4.90 -12.90
C LEU A 87 4.12 -6.30 -13.37
N ARG A 88 3.93 -6.67 -14.64
CA ARG A 88 4.09 -8.05 -15.11
C ARG A 88 5.49 -8.68 -14.89
N ASN A 89 6.55 -7.91 -14.62
CA ASN A 89 7.94 -8.43 -14.56
C ASN A 89 8.89 -7.75 -13.55
N ALA A 90 8.42 -7.03 -12.53
CA ALA A 90 9.33 -6.09 -11.84
C ALA A 90 9.51 -6.26 -10.34
N LYS A 91 10.73 -5.92 -9.92
CA LYS A 91 11.20 -5.80 -8.54
C LYS A 91 11.09 -4.33 -8.17
N TYR A 92 10.21 -3.99 -7.22
CA TYR A 92 9.87 -2.60 -6.98
C TYR A 92 10.31 -2.10 -5.61
N CYS A 93 10.73 -0.83 -5.60
CA CYS A 93 10.88 0.00 -4.42
C CYS A 93 9.74 1.03 -4.47
N ILE A 94 8.69 0.83 -3.67
CA ILE A 94 7.48 1.67 -3.71
C ILE A 94 7.31 2.32 -2.34
N LYS A 95 7.02 3.62 -2.33
CA LYS A 95 6.56 4.31 -1.12
C LYS A 95 5.05 4.09 -0.99
N GLY A 96 4.66 3.01 -0.31
CA GLY A 96 3.26 2.62 -0.09
C GLY A 96 2.61 1.91 -1.28
N LEU A 97 2.58 0.56 -1.25
CA LEU A 97 1.95 -0.24 -2.30
C LEU A 97 0.54 -0.72 -1.90
N PHE A 98 -0.39 -0.60 -2.86
CA PHE A 98 -1.51 -1.53 -3.05
C PHE A 98 -1.23 -2.34 -4.31
N GLY A 99 -1.12 -3.67 -4.21
CA GLY A 99 -0.93 -4.55 -5.36
C GLY A 99 -2.26 -5.16 -5.81
N SER A 100 -2.52 -5.19 -7.12
CA SER A 100 -3.51 -6.06 -7.77
C SER A 100 -3.02 -6.33 -9.19
N ILE A 101 -3.15 -7.56 -9.67
CA ILE A 101 -2.75 -7.94 -11.04
C ILE A 101 -3.98 -8.09 -11.96
N SER A 102 -5.22 -8.04 -11.44
CA SER A 102 -6.40 -8.03 -12.30
C SER A 102 -6.54 -6.68 -13.02
N ASP A 103 -6.28 -6.68 -14.33
CA ASP A 103 -6.37 -5.52 -15.23
C ASP A 103 -7.79 -4.92 -15.30
N ASP A 104 -8.81 -5.65 -14.82
CA ASP A 104 -10.24 -5.40 -15.02
C ASP A 104 -11.06 -5.25 -13.73
N LYS A 105 -10.52 -5.63 -12.56
CA LYS A 105 -11.25 -5.59 -11.27
C LYS A 105 -10.39 -5.03 -10.14
N PRO A 106 -10.93 -4.20 -9.23
CA PRO A 106 -10.21 -3.76 -8.05
C PRO A 106 -9.93 -4.98 -7.13
N PRO A 107 -8.76 -5.05 -6.48
CA PRO A 107 -8.38 -6.18 -5.62
C PRO A 107 -9.37 -6.36 -4.47
N LYS A 108 -9.64 -7.61 -4.11
CA LYS A 108 -10.46 -8.00 -2.95
C LYS A 108 -9.61 -8.24 -1.68
N ALA A 109 -8.53 -7.48 -1.51
CA ALA A 109 -7.59 -7.60 -0.40
C ALA A 109 -7.68 -6.46 0.62
N SER A 110 -8.91 -6.07 0.99
CA SER A 110 -9.19 -5.03 1.98
C SER A 110 -10.58 -5.19 2.61
N GLY A 111 -10.83 -4.52 3.74
CA GLY A 111 -12.18 -4.39 4.32
C GLY A 111 -12.82 -5.68 4.82
N GLY A 112 -12.03 -6.73 5.08
CA GLY A 112 -12.53 -8.06 5.50
C GLY A 112 -12.94 -8.97 4.34
N ALA A 113 -12.69 -8.56 3.09
CA ALA A 113 -12.85 -9.46 1.95
C ALA A 113 -11.77 -10.56 1.95
N ALA A 114 -12.18 -11.79 1.62
CA ALA A 114 -11.27 -12.91 1.49
C ALA A 114 -10.22 -12.63 0.40
N SER A 115 -8.95 -12.80 0.76
CA SER A 115 -7.79 -12.52 -0.10
C SER A 115 -7.24 -13.80 -0.73
N LEU A 116 -8.12 -14.59 -1.33
CA LEU A 116 -7.74 -15.88 -1.93
C LEU A 116 -6.87 -15.68 -3.18
N GLU A 117 -7.25 -14.69 -4.00
CA GLU A 117 -6.70 -14.44 -5.33
C GLU A 117 -5.92 -13.13 -5.45
N SER A 118 -5.75 -12.40 -4.35
CA SER A 118 -5.09 -11.10 -4.33
C SER A 118 -4.44 -10.85 -2.98
N PHE A 119 -3.42 -9.99 -2.95
CA PHE A 119 -2.75 -9.59 -1.72
C PHE A 119 -2.68 -8.05 -1.60
N SER A 120 -2.51 -7.53 -0.38
CA SER A 120 -2.16 -6.12 -0.18
C SER A 120 -1.17 -5.95 0.96
N THR A 121 -0.18 -5.08 0.79
CA THR A 121 0.94 -4.89 1.72
C THR A 121 0.95 -3.46 2.25
N ARG A 122 -0.16 -3.02 2.85
CA ARG A 122 -0.36 -1.60 3.19
C ARG A 122 0.40 -1.22 4.45
N LEU A 123 0.52 0.07 4.70
CA LEU A 123 1.01 0.58 5.98
C LEU A 123 -0.17 1.02 6.82
N MET A 124 -0.06 0.84 8.13
CA MET A 124 -1.01 1.35 9.11
C MET A 124 -0.23 2.05 10.22
N PHE A 125 -0.78 3.16 10.70
CA PHE A 125 -0.41 3.72 12.00
C PHE A 125 -1.33 3.14 13.08
N ARG A 126 -0.82 3.12 14.31
CA ARG A 126 -1.46 2.68 15.54
C ARG A 126 -1.36 3.79 16.57
N GLU A 127 -1.84 3.49 17.77
CA GLU A 127 -1.73 4.38 18.90
C GLU A 127 -0.29 4.88 19.09
N ASN A 128 -0.15 6.13 19.54
CA ASN A 128 1.14 6.80 19.74
C ASN A 128 2.05 6.84 18.49
N GLY A 129 1.45 6.71 17.30
CA GLY A 129 2.19 6.76 16.04
C GLY A 129 2.90 5.47 15.68
N GLY A 130 2.69 4.36 16.40
CA GLY A 130 3.30 3.08 16.09
C GLY A 130 2.96 2.62 14.67
N GLY A 131 3.95 2.19 13.90
CA GLY A 131 3.78 1.74 12.52
C GLY A 131 3.72 0.22 12.41
N GLU A 132 3.09 -0.26 11.35
CA GLU A 132 3.10 -1.68 10.96
C GLU A 132 2.90 -1.85 9.45
N ILE A 133 3.28 -3.02 8.94
CA ILE A 133 2.73 -3.52 7.68
C ILE A 133 1.40 -4.21 7.98
N TYR A 134 0.36 -3.83 7.26
CA TYR A 134 -0.97 -4.42 7.32
C TYR A 134 -1.24 -5.25 6.07
N LEU A 135 -1.08 -6.56 6.25
CA LEU A 135 -0.95 -7.54 5.18
C LEU A 135 -2.25 -8.32 4.99
N TYR A 136 -2.81 -8.28 3.78
CA TYR A 136 -3.84 -9.21 3.34
C TYR A 136 -3.20 -10.21 2.37
N VAL A 137 -3.35 -11.49 2.67
CA VAL A 137 -2.85 -12.62 1.88
C VAL A 137 -3.81 -13.80 2.03
N ASN A 138 -3.69 -14.82 1.18
CA ASN A 138 -4.37 -16.09 1.40
C ASN A 138 -3.75 -16.78 2.62
N LYS A 139 -4.44 -16.72 3.75
CA LYS A 139 -3.96 -17.16 5.07
C LYS A 139 -3.70 -18.66 5.14
N ASP A 140 -4.60 -19.44 4.55
CA ASP A 140 -4.56 -20.91 4.61
C ASP A 140 -3.49 -21.50 3.69
N ALA A 141 -2.98 -20.71 2.75
CA ALA A 141 -1.95 -21.12 1.79
C ALA A 141 -0.53 -20.65 2.17
N GLN A 142 -0.35 -19.94 3.29
CA GLN A 142 0.98 -19.48 3.70
C GLN A 142 1.85 -20.62 4.23
N HIS A 143 3.16 -20.47 4.07
CA HIS A 143 4.14 -21.36 4.70
C HIS A 143 4.02 -21.29 6.23
N PRO A 144 4.12 -22.41 6.97
CA PRO A 144 4.04 -22.41 8.44
C PRO A 144 5.00 -21.42 9.12
N ASP A 145 6.26 -21.35 8.68
CA ASP A 145 7.27 -20.40 9.20
C ASP A 145 6.88 -18.91 9.05
N PHE A 146 5.95 -18.57 8.16
CA PHE A 146 5.46 -17.19 8.07
C PHE A 146 4.63 -16.81 9.30
N CYS A 147 3.93 -17.76 9.92
CA CYS A 147 3.05 -17.51 11.07
C CYS A 147 3.78 -16.86 12.24
N ASP A 148 5.04 -17.23 12.48
CA ASP A 148 5.88 -16.68 13.55
C ASP A 148 6.23 -15.20 13.34
N LYS A 149 6.08 -14.70 12.11
CA LYS A 149 6.32 -13.29 11.79
C LYS A 149 5.10 -12.41 12.10
N ILE A 150 3.93 -12.99 12.37
CA ILE A 150 2.69 -12.25 12.61
C ILE A 150 2.71 -11.63 14.01
N THR A 151 2.91 -10.31 14.09
CA THR A 151 2.89 -9.58 15.39
C THR A 151 1.48 -9.43 15.98
N HIS A 152 0.45 -9.40 15.14
CA HIS A 152 -0.94 -9.46 15.61
C HIS A 152 -1.80 -10.20 14.60
N TYR A 153 -2.34 -11.33 15.05
CA TYR A 153 -3.24 -12.16 14.26
C TYR A 153 -4.66 -11.60 14.28
N ASN A 154 -5.33 -11.67 13.14
CA ASN A 154 -6.77 -11.41 13.04
C ASN A 154 -7.35 -12.42 12.05
N SER A 155 -8.46 -13.07 12.38
CA SER A 155 -9.09 -14.07 11.50
C SER A 155 -9.80 -13.43 10.31
N THR A 156 -10.44 -12.28 10.50
CA THR A 156 -11.28 -11.61 9.48
C THR A 156 -10.50 -10.61 8.62
N TYR A 157 -9.60 -9.86 9.22
CA TYR A 157 -8.90 -8.75 8.59
C TYR A 157 -7.43 -9.06 8.30
N GLY A 158 -6.63 -8.04 7.97
CA GLY A 158 -5.21 -8.23 7.65
C GLY A 158 -4.39 -8.61 8.88
N TYR A 159 -3.26 -9.26 8.63
CA TYR A 159 -2.22 -9.47 9.63
C TYR A 159 -1.44 -8.19 9.87
N SER A 160 -1.14 -7.90 11.13
CA SER A 160 -0.14 -6.88 11.45
C SER A 160 1.23 -7.52 11.54
N ILE A 161 2.17 -6.99 10.79
CA ILE A 161 3.57 -7.43 10.82
C ILE A 161 4.45 -6.24 11.24
N GLY A 162 5.35 -6.49 12.19
CA GLY A 162 6.23 -5.46 12.74
C GLY A 162 5.49 -4.33 13.46
N ARG A 163 4.35 -4.62 14.11
CA ARG A 163 3.62 -3.58 14.87
C ARG A 163 4.54 -2.94 15.91
N ASN A 164 4.55 -1.61 15.93
CA ASN A 164 5.37 -0.78 16.81
C ASN A 164 6.89 -0.92 16.58
N SER A 165 7.33 -1.45 15.43
CA SER A 165 8.77 -1.53 15.11
C SER A 165 9.37 -0.20 14.66
N PHE A 166 8.52 0.76 14.25
CA PHE A 166 8.87 2.14 13.91
C PHE A 166 7.72 3.07 14.32
N TYR A 167 7.97 4.38 14.39
CA TYR A 167 6.99 5.34 14.90
C TYR A 167 6.94 6.60 14.04
N PHE A 168 5.73 6.93 13.59
CA PHE A 168 5.41 8.21 12.98
C PHE A 168 5.36 9.30 14.07
N GLN A 169 6.07 10.41 13.83
CA GLN A 169 6.09 11.54 14.75
C GLN A 169 5.22 12.68 14.19
N PRO A 170 4.24 13.19 14.96
CA PRO A 170 3.45 14.34 14.52
C PRO A 170 4.32 15.54 14.15
N GLY A 171 3.96 16.22 13.06
CA GLY A 171 4.66 17.42 12.60
C GLY A 171 6.03 17.17 11.96
N LYS A 172 6.43 15.92 11.72
CA LYS A 172 7.69 15.59 11.04
C LYS A 172 7.45 14.83 9.74
N TRP A 173 8.15 15.26 8.70
CA TRP A 173 8.31 14.47 7.49
C TRP A 173 9.07 13.19 7.81
N CYS A 174 8.61 12.08 7.22
CA CYS A 174 9.29 10.80 7.29
C CYS A 174 9.43 10.20 5.89
N LYS A 175 10.47 9.39 5.70
CA LYS A 175 10.73 8.69 4.46
C LYS A 175 10.44 7.22 4.65
N VAL A 176 9.37 6.75 4.01
CA VAL A 176 9.03 5.33 4.02
C VAL A 176 9.35 4.69 2.68
N ARG A 177 9.98 3.52 2.70
CA ARG A 177 10.34 2.76 1.51
C ARG A 177 10.04 1.30 1.73
N GLN A 178 9.17 0.73 0.91
CA GLN A 178 8.79 -0.67 0.98
C GLN A 178 9.28 -1.39 -0.27
N GLU A 179 10.01 -2.47 -0.06
CA GLU A 179 10.45 -3.39 -1.11
C GLU A 179 9.57 -4.64 -1.02
N VAL A 180 8.91 -4.99 -2.12
CA VAL A 180 8.09 -6.20 -2.23
C VAL A 180 8.69 -7.06 -3.33
N THR A 181 9.03 -8.30 -2.98
CA THR A 181 9.47 -9.33 -3.92
C THR A 181 8.37 -10.37 -4.01
N LEU A 182 7.80 -10.51 -5.21
CA LEU A 182 6.82 -11.56 -5.49
C LEU A 182 7.46 -12.94 -5.39
N ASN A 183 6.64 -13.93 -5.09
CA ASN A 183 7.08 -15.31 -5.16
C ASN A 183 7.29 -15.78 -6.60
N ASN A 184 8.13 -16.80 -6.77
CA ASN A 184 8.29 -17.50 -8.04
C ASN A 184 7.08 -18.43 -8.31
N THR A 185 6.87 -18.72 -9.59
CA THR A 185 5.84 -19.62 -10.10
C THR A 185 6.45 -20.59 -11.09
N GLU A 186 6.15 -21.88 -10.95
CA GLU A 186 6.59 -22.95 -11.85
C GLU A 186 5.36 -23.71 -12.37
N GLY A 187 4.87 -23.33 -13.56
CA GLY A 187 3.57 -23.78 -14.03
C GLY A 187 2.45 -23.27 -13.11
N ASP A 188 1.62 -24.19 -12.63
CA ASP A 188 0.54 -23.90 -11.66
C ASP A 188 1.01 -23.95 -10.19
N ASN A 189 2.30 -24.21 -9.93
CA ASN A 189 2.85 -24.23 -8.59
C ASN A 189 3.33 -22.83 -8.17
N PHE A 190 2.90 -22.39 -6.99
CA PHE A 190 3.29 -21.11 -6.40
C PHE A 190 4.20 -21.35 -5.20
N ASN A 191 5.43 -20.85 -5.24
CA ASN A 191 6.39 -21.01 -4.15
C ASN A 191 6.11 -20.02 -3.01
N CYS A 192 6.42 -20.41 -1.78
CA CYS A 192 6.44 -19.48 -0.64
C CYS A 192 7.84 -18.88 -0.49
N ASP A 193 8.30 -18.10 -1.47
CA ASP A 193 9.62 -17.45 -1.49
C ASP A 193 9.55 -15.93 -1.70
N GLY A 194 8.34 -15.37 -1.63
CA GLY A 194 8.12 -13.93 -1.59
C GLY A 194 8.69 -13.29 -0.32
N SER A 195 8.96 -11.99 -0.40
CA SER A 195 9.46 -11.24 0.74
C SER A 195 9.05 -9.77 0.75
N ILE A 196 8.99 -9.19 1.94
CA ILE A 196 8.74 -7.76 2.14
C ILE A 196 9.81 -7.19 3.06
N LYS A 197 10.36 -6.03 2.69
CA LYS A 197 11.29 -5.26 3.51
C LYS A 197 10.82 -3.82 3.60
N LEU A 198 10.90 -3.23 4.79
CA LEU A 198 10.49 -1.85 5.02
C LEU A 198 11.64 -1.05 5.61
N TYR A 199 11.84 0.13 5.06
CA TYR A 199 12.74 1.13 5.60
C TYR A 199 11.94 2.36 6.03
N PHE A 200 12.28 2.88 7.20
CA PHE A 200 11.72 4.09 7.79
C PHE A 200 12.88 5.03 8.12
N ASP A 201 12.85 6.24 7.55
CA ASP A 201 13.94 7.23 7.61
C ASP A 201 15.30 6.62 7.25
N ASP A 202 15.30 5.90 6.12
CA ASP A 202 16.46 5.20 5.54
C ASP A 202 17.10 4.10 6.39
N LYS A 203 16.52 3.79 7.56
CA LYS A 203 16.90 2.65 8.41
C LYS A 203 15.92 1.50 8.23
N LEU A 204 16.35 0.29 8.57
CA LEU A 204 15.45 -0.86 8.60
C LEU A 204 14.34 -0.59 9.62
N GLY A 205 13.09 -0.52 9.16
CA GLY A 205 11.93 -0.23 10.01
C GLY A 205 11.39 -1.46 10.75
N MET A 206 11.73 -2.66 10.26
CA MET A 206 11.35 -3.95 10.84
C MET A 206 12.16 -5.08 10.19
N GLU A 207 12.21 -6.24 10.84
CA GLU A 207 12.83 -7.44 10.26
C GLU A 207 12.22 -7.76 8.88
N LYS A 208 13.07 -8.21 7.94
CA LYS A 208 12.61 -8.65 6.62
C LYS A 208 11.70 -9.87 6.78
N ILE A 209 10.51 -9.80 6.22
CA ILE A 209 9.58 -10.93 6.15
C ILE A 209 9.95 -11.76 4.92
N THR A 210 10.05 -13.08 5.08
CA THR A 210 10.28 -14.03 3.99
C THR A 210 9.25 -15.15 4.08
N ARG A 211 9.33 -16.13 3.18
CA ARG A 211 8.40 -17.26 3.11
C ARG A 211 6.95 -16.87 2.84
N LEU A 212 6.75 -15.72 2.19
CA LEU A 212 5.44 -15.23 1.83
C LEU A 212 4.98 -15.86 0.53
N LEU A 213 3.72 -16.26 0.50
CA LEU A 213 2.99 -16.50 -0.72
C LEU A 213 2.13 -15.26 -1.02
N LEU A 214 2.53 -14.50 -2.04
CA LEU A 214 1.84 -13.29 -2.49
C LEU A 214 0.98 -13.65 -3.72
N THR A 215 -0.08 -14.43 -3.49
CA THR A 215 -0.89 -15.01 -4.57
C THR A 215 -1.57 -13.97 -5.45
N ASN A 216 -1.49 -14.22 -6.76
CA ASN A 216 -2.43 -13.81 -7.78
C ASN A 216 -2.83 -15.11 -8.49
N THR A 217 -3.95 -15.72 -8.12
CA THR A 217 -4.32 -17.08 -8.56
C THR A 217 -4.85 -17.13 -10.00
N ARG A 218 -4.44 -16.21 -10.89
CA ARG A 218 -4.68 -16.43 -12.31
C ARG A 218 -3.77 -17.57 -12.77
N THR A 219 -4.39 -18.69 -13.07
CA THR A 219 -3.75 -19.82 -13.75
C THR A 219 -3.49 -19.45 -15.20
N SER A 220 -2.63 -20.19 -15.90
CA SER A 220 -2.37 -19.94 -17.34
C SER A 220 -3.63 -20.04 -18.20
N LYS A 221 -4.71 -20.65 -17.70
CA LYS A 221 -6.02 -20.80 -18.36
C LYS A 221 -6.88 -19.53 -18.31
N ASP A 222 -6.53 -18.55 -17.49
CA ASP A 222 -7.29 -17.31 -17.33
C ASP A 222 -6.86 -16.21 -18.33
N PHE A 223 -6.06 -16.57 -19.33
CA PHE A 223 -5.51 -15.67 -20.36
C PHE A 223 -5.95 -16.02 -21.80
N ASP A 224 -6.85 -17.00 -21.96
CA ASP A 224 -7.51 -17.33 -23.24
C ASP A 224 -8.90 -16.66 -23.35
#